data_AF-X0X0B0-F1
#
_entry.id   AF-X0X0B0-F1
#
_cell.length_a   1.000
_cell.length_b   1.000
_cell.length_c   1.000
_cell.angle_alpha   90.00
_cell.angle_beta   90.00
_cell.angle_gamma   90.00
#
_symmetry.space_group_name_H-M   'P 1'
#
loop_
_entity.id
_entity.type
_entity.pdbx_description
1 polymer ?
#
loop_
_entity_poly.entity_id
_entity_poly.type
_entity_poly.pdbx_seq_one_letter_code
_entity_poly.pdbx_strand_id
1 'polypeptide(L)'
;DKEVAFADGNWHHYANTYDGAYMRMYLDGEEIESTEKTGTISGLSSLIIGRYDGTGYYFDGILDELRVYNRTLTPTEINWSYLRGNASLSSNVSTEGLVLYLPFNESSGNLAQDYSNTTGGEITSKNNGTLTNYGPMVYNATGGKFAGAFEFDGVNDYVDCGNDASLNIIEAITVGAWVKPNNVLSGNWPRIISKGENAAENVGGYALYLYPDEDATFMIYQSGNIKTAGHTQPLTIGEWNH
;
A
#
# COMPACT_ATOMS: atom_id res chain seq x y z
N ASP A 1 14.26 -22.79 -8.68
CA ASP A 1 13.23 -22.92 -7.64
C ASP A 1 13.62 -21.99 -6.50
N LYS A 2 12.92 -20.86 -6.37
CA LYS A 2 13.08 -19.93 -5.25
C LYS A 2 11.70 -19.71 -4.65
N GLU A 3 11.49 -20.25 -3.47
CA GLU A 3 10.41 -19.88 -2.58
C GLU A 3 10.65 -18.43 -2.13
N VAL A 4 9.63 -17.58 -2.23
CA VAL A 4 9.66 -16.21 -1.70
C VAL A 4 9.04 -16.24 -0.33
N ALA A 5 9.86 -15.99 0.69
CA ALA A 5 9.34 -15.49 1.96
C ALA A 5 9.03 -14.00 1.78
N PHE A 6 7.85 -13.53 2.16
CA PHE A 6 7.46 -12.12 2.02
C PHE A 6 8.38 -11.17 2.82
N ALA A 7 9.13 -11.70 3.79
CA ALA A 7 10.21 -11.04 4.53
C ALA A 7 11.60 -11.61 4.18
N ASP A 8 11.86 -11.92 2.90
CA ASP A 8 13.15 -12.38 2.40
C ASP A 8 14.21 -11.26 2.28
N GLY A 9 13.84 -10.03 2.67
CA GLY A 9 14.68 -8.84 2.58
C GLY A 9 14.85 -8.32 1.16
N ASN A 10 14.05 -8.77 0.18
CA ASN A 10 14.03 -8.28 -1.19
C ASN A 10 12.88 -7.31 -1.44
N TRP A 11 13.00 -6.55 -2.52
CA TRP A 11 11.94 -5.68 -3.01
C TRP A 11 10.85 -6.50 -3.71
N HIS A 12 9.61 -6.32 -3.28
CA HIS A 12 8.43 -6.87 -3.92
C HIS A 12 7.42 -5.77 -4.23
N HIS A 13 6.76 -5.88 -5.37
CA HIS A 13 5.63 -5.02 -5.71
C HIS A 13 4.34 -5.72 -5.34
N TYR A 14 3.62 -5.15 -4.39
CA TYR A 14 2.28 -5.58 -4.04
C TYR A 14 1.27 -4.69 -4.73
N ALA A 15 0.27 -5.28 -5.36
CA ALA A 15 -0.91 -4.55 -5.79
C ALA A 15 -2.17 -5.35 -5.51
N ASN A 16 -3.18 -4.69 -4.98
CA ASN A 16 -4.43 -5.33 -4.58
C ASN A 16 -5.58 -4.56 -5.18
N THR A 17 -6.54 -5.28 -5.75
CA THR A 17 -7.71 -4.68 -6.37
C THR A 17 -8.98 -5.18 -5.73
N TYR A 18 -10.00 -4.33 -5.72
CA TYR A 18 -11.38 -4.68 -5.41
C TYR A 18 -12.28 -4.02 -6.44
N ASP A 19 -13.22 -4.75 -7.00
CA ASP A 19 -14.14 -4.28 -8.06
C ASP A 19 -15.62 -4.23 -7.60
N GLY A 20 -15.88 -4.44 -6.30
CA GLY A 20 -17.23 -4.58 -5.75
C GLY A 20 -17.76 -6.02 -5.73
N ALA A 21 -17.06 -6.96 -6.38
CA ALA A 21 -17.42 -8.38 -6.46
C ALA A 21 -16.25 -9.34 -6.19
N TYR A 22 -15.01 -8.94 -6.49
CA TYR A 22 -13.80 -9.74 -6.32
C TYR A 22 -12.70 -8.89 -5.69
N MET A 23 -12.02 -9.49 -4.71
CA MET A 23 -10.73 -9.01 -4.22
C MET A 23 -9.63 -9.82 -4.89
N ARG A 24 -8.63 -9.15 -5.47
CA ARG A 24 -7.48 -9.80 -6.10
C ARG A 24 -6.18 -9.27 -5.54
N MET A 25 -5.18 -10.14 -5.44
CA MET A 25 -3.82 -9.75 -5.09
C MET A 25 -2.86 -10.07 -6.23
N TYR A 26 -1.90 -9.19 -6.40
CA TYR A 26 -0.82 -9.31 -7.36
C TYR A 26 0.52 -9.15 -6.64
N LEU A 27 1.44 -10.06 -6.90
CA LEU A 27 2.83 -9.99 -6.48
C LEU A 27 3.70 -9.89 -7.72
N ASP A 28 4.57 -8.87 -7.77
CA ASP A 28 5.52 -8.67 -8.86
C ASP A 28 4.88 -8.69 -10.26
N GLY A 29 3.63 -8.20 -10.33
CA GLY A 29 2.85 -8.07 -11.56
C GLY A 29 2.03 -9.31 -11.96
N GLU A 30 2.12 -10.42 -11.21
CA GLU A 30 1.34 -11.64 -11.44
C GLU A 30 0.20 -11.76 -10.42
N GLU A 31 -0.98 -12.22 -10.87
CA GLU A 31 -2.12 -12.48 -9.98
C GLU A 31 -1.87 -13.76 -9.17
N ILE A 32 -2.01 -13.67 -7.86
CA ILE A 32 -1.71 -14.77 -6.93
C ILE A 32 -2.92 -15.19 -6.08
N GLU A 33 -3.99 -14.39 -6.10
CA GLU A 33 -5.22 -14.64 -5.36
C GLU A 33 -6.38 -13.90 -6.02
N SER A 34 -7.56 -14.53 -6.06
CA SER A 34 -8.80 -13.93 -6.54
C SER A 34 -9.99 -14.55 -5.80
N THR A 35 -10.52 -13.84 -4.83
CA THR A 35 -11.64 -14.29 -4.00
C THR A 35 -12.89 -13.46 -4.27
N GLU A 36 -14.04 -14.12 -4.47
CA GLU A 36 -15.34 -13.46 -4.56
C GLU A 36 -15.73 -12.84 -3.21
N LYS A 37 -15.91 -11.52 -3.19
CA LYS A 37 -16.36 -10.72 -2.06
C LYS A 37 -17.25 -9.61 -2.61
N THR A 38 -18.52 -9.59 -2.25
CA THR A 38 -19.46 -8.57 -2.74
C THR A 38 -19.73 -7.50 -1.68
N GLY A 39 -20.14 -6.31 -2.12
CA GLY A 39 -20.61 -5.22 -1.25
C GLY A 39 -19.78 -3.94 -1.32
N THR A 40 -20.05 -3.00 -0.43
CA THR A 40 -19.38 -1.68 -0.41
C THR A 40 -18.48 -1.52 0.81
N ILE A 41 -17.34 -0.86 0.62
CA ILE A 41 -16.44 -0.50 1.71
C ILE A 41 -17.11 0.57 2.59
N SER A 42 -16.88 0.48 3.90
CA SER A 42 -17.48 1.35 4.92
C SER A 42 -16.49 1.64 6.04
N GLY A 43 -16.81 2.52 6.99
CA GLY A 43 -15.95 2.78 8.16
C GLY A 43 -14.68 3.58 7.82
N LEU A 44 -14.73 4.45 6.80
CA LEU A 44 -13.62 5.27 6.35
C LEU A 44 -13.31 6.42 7.32
N SER A 45 -12.02 6.67 7.57
CA SER A 45 -11.41 7.68 8.44
C SER A 45 -10.00 7.98 7.90
N SER A 46 -9.09 8.62 8.63
CA SER A 46 -7.75 8.98 8.12
C SER A 46 -7.02 7.83 7.42
N LEU A 47 -6.23 8.19 6.40
CA LEU A 47 -5.31 7.31 5.69
C LEU A 47 -3.93 7.41 6.34
N ILE A 48 -3.44 6.28 6.85
CA ILE A 48 -2.15 6.15 7.50
C ILE A 48 -1.28 5.16 6.71
N ILE A 49 0.01 5.44 6.62
CA ILE A 49 1.02 4.56 6.00
C ILE A 49 2.03 4.18 7.08
N GLY A 50 2.41 2.91 7.11
CA GLY A 50 3.43 2.39 8.02
C GLY A 50 2.94 2.06 9.44
N ARG A 51 1.63 2.15 9.73
CA ARG A 51 1.11 1.88 11.09
C ARG A 51 -0.37 1.47 11.12
N TYR A 52 -0.71 0.59 12.07
CA TYR A 52 -2.07 0.37 12.56
C TYR A 52 -2.42 1.31 13.74
N ASP A 53 -3.55 2.01 13.68
CA ASP A 53 -3.85 3.22 14.46
C ASP A 53 -3.54 3.13 15.97
N GLY A 54 -2.56 3.92 16.42
CA GLY A 54 -2.28 4.22 17.84
C GLY A 54 -1.84 3.04 18.73
N THR A 55 -1.78 1.82 18.22
CA THR A 55 -1.69 0.58 19.02
C THR A 55 -0.33 -0.12 18.97
N GLY A 56 0.68 0.52 18.36
CA GLY A 56 2.07 0.03 18.43
C GLY A 56 2.51 -0.90 17.31
N TYR A 57 1.67 -1.10 16.29
CA TYR A 57 1.99 -1.98 15.16
C TYR A 57 2.50 -1.16 13.98
N TYR A 58 3.82 -0.94 13.99
CA TYR A 58 4.54 -0.17 12.99
C TYR A 58 5.23 -1.10 12.00
N PHE A 59 5.31 -0.64 10.75
CA PHE A 59 6.05 -1.29 9.69
C PHE A 59 7.56 -1.10 9.90
N ASP A 60 8.32 -2.18 9.77
CA ASP A 60 9.79 -2.19 9.79
C ASP A 60 10.30 -2.58 8.40
N GLY A 61 10.77 -1.60 7.64
CA GLY A 61 11.20 -1.83 6.27
C GLY A 61 11.16 -0.56 5.42
N ILE A 62 11.31 -0.76 4.12
CA ILE A 62 11.40 0.31 3.13
C ILE A 62 10.17 0.28 2.22
N LEU A 63 9.53 1.43 2.04
CA LEU A 63 8.43 1.63 1.10
C LEU A 63 8.85 2.56 -0.02
N ASP A 64 8.36 2.27 -1.22
CA ASP A 64 8.57 3.08 -2.41
C ASP A 64 7.31 3.03 -3.30
N GLU A 65 7.09 4.06 -4.11
CA GLU A 65 6.09 4.08 -5.18
C GLU A 65 4.66 3.71 -4.76
N LEU A 66 4.20 4.19 -3.60
CA LEU A 66 2.86 3.88 -3.07
C LEU A 66 1.77 4.60 -3.86
N ARG A 67 0.74 3.85 -4.28
CA ARG A 67 -0.37 4.34 -5.08
C ARG A 67 -1.72 3.88 -4.56
N VAL A 68 -2.71 4.75 -4.70
CA VAL A 68 -4.13 4.44 -4.51
C VAL A 68 -4.93 4.94 -5.71
N TYR A 69 -5.73 4.05 -6.29
CA TYR A 69 -6.67 4.35 -7.35
C TYR A 69 -8.11 4.14 -6.87
N ASN A 70 -9.03 5.01 -7.26
CA ASN A 70 -10.47 4.86 -7.01
C ASN A 70 -11.19 3.99 -8.07
N ARG A 71 -10.44 3.04 -8.64
CA ARG A 71 -10.92 2.04 -9.60
C ARG A 71 -10.07 0.79 -9.53
N THR A 72 -10.58 -0.29 -10.11
CA THR A 72 -9.83 -1.50 -10.38
C THR A 72 -8.88 -1.27 -11.56
N LEU A 73 -7.59 -1.51 -11.35
CA LEU A 73 -6.62 -1.60 -12.43
C LEU A 73 -6.73 -2.95 -13.13
N THR A 74 -6.49 -2.98 -14.43
CA THR A 74 -6.35 -4.21 -15.21
C THR A 74 -5.01 -4.89 -14.93
N PRO A 75 -4.87 -6.21 -15.19
CA PRO A 75 -3.58 -6.89 -15.06
C PRO A 75 -2.44 -6.23 -15.85
N THR A 76 -2.74 -5.65 -17.01
CA THR A 76 -1.75 -4.89 -17.80
C THR A 76 -1.28 -3.62 -17.09
N GLU A 77 -2.20 -2.87 -16.48
CA GLU A 77 -1.86 -1.66 -15.72
C GLU A 77 -1.09 -1.98 -14.44
N ILE A 78 -1.44 -3.09 -13.78
CA ILE A 78 -0.68 -3.63 -12.64
C ILE A 78 0.74 -3.98 -13.07
N ASN A 79 0.90 -4.67 -14.20
CA ASN A 79 2.22 -5.02 -14.73
C ASN A 79 3.05 -3.78 -15.08
N TRP A 80 2.43 -2.70 -15.59
CA TRP A 80 3.13 -1.44 -15.80
C TRP A 80 3.55 -0.77 -14.49
N SER A 81 2.71 -0.78 -13.45
CA SER A 81 3.09 -0.29 -12.11
C SER A 81 4.26 -1.07 -11.51
N TYR A 82 4.27 -2.40 -11.70
CA TYR A 82 5.39 -3.25 -11.31
C TYR A 82 6.66 -2.86 -12.07
N LEU A 83 6.63 -2.88 -13.41
CA LEU A 83 7.85 -2.63 -14.20
C LEU A 83 8.39 -1.20 -14.10
N ARG A 84 7.57 -0.23 -13.68
CA ARG A 84 7.87 1.20 -13.75
C ARG A 84 7.39 1.91 -12.50
N GLY A 85 8.32 2.23 -11.60
CA GLY A 85 8.03 3.03 -10.42
C GLY A 85 7.63 4.43 -10.80
N ASN A 86 8.46 5.21 -11.48
CA ASN A 86 8.18 6.64 -11.61
C ASN A 86 7.01 6.95 -12.58
N ALA A 87 5.80 7.12 -12.04
CA ALA A 87 4.60 7.46 -12.82
C ALA A 87 4.68 8.84 -13.47
N SER A 88 5.54 9.73 -12.97
CA SER A 88 5.71 11.09 -13.47
C SER A 88 6.54 11.18 -14.76
N LEU A 89 7.11 10.07 -15.25
CA LEU A 89 8.02 10.05 -16.41
C LEU A 89 7.71 9.00 -17.48
N SER A 90 6.64 8.21 -17.36
CA SER A 90 6.30 7.24 -18.40
C SER A 90 4.82 7.30 -18.78
N SER A 91 4.55 7.49 -20.07
CA SER A 91 3.21 7.56 -20.68
C SER A 91 2.32 6.32 -20.49
N ASN A 92 2.80 5.31 -19.76
CA ASN A 92 2.21 3.98 -19.68
C ASN A 92 1.85 3.57 -18.24
N VAL A 93 2.12 4.39 -17.21
CA VAL A 93 1.51 4.19 -15.88
C VAL A 93 0.22 5.00 -15.87
N SER A 94 -0.91 4.36 -15.56
CA SER A 94 -2.21 5.04 -15.58
C SER A 94 -2.23 6.17 -14.56
N THR A 95 -2.71 7.35 -14.98
CA THR A 95 -3.13 8.42 -14.07
C THR A 95 -4.65 8.48 -13.92
N GLU A 96 -5.40 7.72 -14.74
CA GLU A 96 -6.85 7.63 -14.63
C GLU A 96 -7.24 6.99 -13.30
N GLY A 97 -8.04 7.72 -12.52
CA GLY A 97 -8.49 7.29 -11.20
C GLY A 97 -7.42 7.29 -10.11
N LEU A 98 -6.20 7.77 -10.39
CA LEU A 98 -5.14 7.90 -9.39
C LEU A 98 -5.50 9.01 -8.39
N VAL A 99 -5.62 8.66 -7.11
CA VAL A 99 -6.02 9.61 -6.04
C VAL A 99 -4.96 9.82 -4.98
N LEU A 100 -3.92 8.97 -4.95
CA LEU A 100 -2.73 9.17 -4.14
C LEU A 100 -1.53 8.55 -4.86
N TYR A 101 -0.44 9.29 -4.95
CA TYR A 101 0.85 8.75 -5.38
C TYR A 101 1.97 9.34 -4.54
N LEU A 102 2.58 8.52 -3.68
CA LEU A 102 3.72 8.88 -2.87
C LEU A 102 4.96 8.14 -3.37
N PRO A 103 5.83 8.82 -4.14
CA PRO A 103 7.07 8.22 -4.62
C PRO A 103 8.16 8.18 -3.56
N PHE A 104 7.98 8.84 -2.41
CA PHE A 104 8.95 8.87 -1.32
C PHE A 104 10.36 9.31 -1.74
N ASN A 105 10.41 10.29 -2.65
CA ASN A 105 11.64 10.86 -3.22
C ASN A 105 12.11 12.12 -2.48
N GLU A 106 11.39 12.55 -1.45
CA GLU A 106 11.69 13.77 -0.70
C GLU A 106 12.88 13.55 0.23
N SER A 107 14.01 14.21 -0.05
CA SER A 107 15.22 14.05 0.76
C SER A 107 15.27 14.91 2.03
N SER A 108 14.25 15.74 2.28
CA SER A 108 14.18 16.65 3.42
C SER A 108 12.75 17.13 3.68
N GLY A 109 12.53 17.70 4.86
CA GLY A 109 11.22 18.14 5.30
C GLY A 109 10.46 17.05 6.04
N ASN A 110 9.18 17.30 6.29
CA ASN A 110 8.29 16.41 7.04
C ASN A 110 7.05 16.01 6.22
N LEU A 111 7.16 16.03 4.89
CA LEU A 111 6.07 15.70 3.98
C LEU A 111 6.47 14.57 3.04
N ALA A 112 5.56 13.60 2.88
CA ALA A 112 5.48 12.74 1.71
C ALA A 112 4.58 13.47 0.70
N GLN A 113 5.13 13.89 -0.43
CA GLN A 113 4.36 14.68 -1.39
C GLN A 113 3.50 13.77 -2.27
N ASP A 114 2.23 14.15 -2.46
CA ASP A 114 1.28 13.47 -3.32
C ASP A 114 1.40 13.97 -4.77
N TYR A 115 1.79 13.08 -5.68
CA TYR A 115 1.95 13.29 -7.11
C TYR A 115 0.75 12.83 -7.95
N SER A 116 -0.37 12.44 -7.32
CA SER A 116 -1.54 11.89 -8.03
C SER A 116 -2.24 12.89 -8.95
N ASN A 117 -2.25 14.17 -8.57
CA ASN A 117 -2.95 15.21 -9.32
C ASN A 117 -1.97 16.14 -10.04
N THR A 118 -1.51 15.72 -11.21
CA THR A 118 -0.71 16.53 -12.12
C THR A 118 -1.58 17.11 -13.23
N THR A 119 -2.38 18.13 -12.92
CA THR A 119 -3.09 18.87 -13.98
C THR A 119 -2.15 19.93 -14.53
N GLY A 120 -1.77 19.83 -15.82
CA GLY A 120 -0.92 20.82 -16.47
C GLY A 120 0.53 20.90 -15.94
N GLY A 121 1.00 19.83 -15.27
CA GLY A 121 2.35 19.77 -14.69
C GLY A 121 2.48 20.39 -13.30
N GLU A 122 1.40 20.97 -12.75
CA GLU A 122 1.34 21.40 -11.36
C GLU A 122 0.82 20.25 -10.48
N ILE A 123 1.64 19.86 -9.51
CA ILE A 123 1.25 18.92 -8.46
C ILE A 123 0.35 19.67 -7.49
N THR A 124 -0.96 19.41 -7.50
CA THR A 124 -1.83 19.93 -6.45
C THR A 124 -1.79 18.95 -5.28
N SER A 125 -1.08 19.33 -4.23
CA SER A 125 -0.72 18.55 -3.03
C SER A 125 -1.90 18.19 -2.12
N LYS A 126 -2.94 17.54 -2.66
CA LYS A 126 -4.21 17.35 -1.95
C LYS A 126 -4.10 16.35 -0.80
N ASN A 127 -3.41 15.24 -1.01
CA ASN A 127 -3.30 14.15 -0.04
C ASN A 127 -1.85 13.97 0.45
N ASN A 128 -1.09 15.07 0.53
CA ASN A 128 0.26 15.04 1.09
C ASN A 128 0.23 14.39 2.49
N GLY A 129 1.17 13.48 2.70
CA GLY A 129 1.37 12.82 3.98
C GLY A 129 2.25 13.66 4.90
N THR A 130 1.88 13.80 6.17
CA THR A 130 2.74 14.38 7.21
C THR A 130 3.48 13.27 7.94
N LEU A 131 4.79 13.38 7.99
CA LEU A 131 5.66 12.48 8.76
C LEU A 131 5.51 12.76 10.25
N THR A 132 5.37 11.72 11.08
CA THR A 132 5.16 11.88 12.52
C THR A 132 6.13 11.02 13.35
N ASN A 133 6.55 11.56 14.51
CA ASN A 133 7.54 11.09 15.51
C ASN A 133 9.03 11.44 15.28
N TYR A 134 9.80 11.36 16.37
CA TYR A 134 11.10 12.03 16.62
C TYR A 134 12.34 11.13 16.39
N GLY A 135 12.25 10.17 15.46
CA GLY A 135 13.37 9.85 14.58
C GLY A 135 12.89 10.26 13.19
N PRO A 136 13.65 11.04 12.39
CA PRO A 136 13.20 11.30 11.04
C PRO A 136 13.20 9.96 10.32
N MET A 137 12.01 9.51 9.89
CA MET A 137 11.87 8.47 8.88
C MET A 137 12.94 8.69 7.81
N VAL A 138 13.76 7.66 7.59
CA VAL A 138 15.04 7.84 6.92
C VAL A 138 14.83 7.84 5.42
N TYR A 139 15.24 8.91 4.76
CA TYR A 139 15.31 8.94 3.31
C TYR A 139 16.47 8.08 2.82
N ASN A 140 16.16 7.05 2.02
CA ASN A 140 17.13 6.14 1.46
C ASN A 140 17.44 6.49 -0.01
N ALA A 141 18.39 7.40 -0.21
CA ALA A 141 18.73 7.97 -1.52
C ALA A 141 19.22 6.96 -2.58
N THR A 142 19.71 5.79 -2.15
CA THR A 142 20.30 4.77 -3.05
C THR A 142 19.67 3.39 -2.90
N GLY A 143 18.78 3.22 -1.93
CA GLY A 143 18.16 1.94 -1.58
C GLY A 143 16.70 1.82 -2.00
N GLY A 144 16.10 2.88 -2.56
CA GLY A 144 14.78 2.83 -3.18
C GLY A 144 14.73 1.90 -4.39
N LYS A 145 13.52 1.45 -4.73
CA LYS A 145 13.31 0.68 -5.95
C LYS A 145 13.47 1.60 -7.17
N PHE A 146 12.96 2.82 -7.08
CA PHE A 146 13.00 3.82 -8.13
C PHE A 146 13.40 5.19 -7.57
N ALA A 147 14.69 5.52 -7.71
CA ALA A 147 15.33 6.66 -7.08
C ALA A 147 15.43 6.52 -5.55
N GLY A 148 14.67 7.32 -4.80
CA GLY A 148 14.65 7.32 -3.34
C GLY A 148 13.56 6.43 -2.76
N ALA A 149 13.51 6.35 -1.44
CA ALA A 149 12.46 5.66 -0.70
C ALA A 149 12.46 6.12 0.76
N PHE A 150 11.42 5.75 1.50
CA PHE A 150 11.33 5.95 2.94
C PHE A 150 11.50 4.65 3.71
N GLU A 151 12.37 4.68 4.72
CA GLU A 151 12.62 3.59 5.65
C GLU A 151 11.93 3.87 6.99
N PHE A 152 11.15 2.89 7.43
CA PHE A 152 10.36 2.87 8.66
C PHE A 152 11.03 1.92 9.65
N ASP A 153 11.14 2.34 10.91
CA ASP A 153 11.93 1.64 11.94
C ASP A 153 11.18 0.56 12.74
N GLY A 154 9.89 0.35 12.48
CA GLY A 154 9.07 -0.60 13.25
C GLY A 154 8.73 -0.17 14.68
N VAL A 155 9.05 1.06 15.08
CA VAL A 155 8.86 1.56 16.45
C VAL A 155 7.86 2.69 16.49
N ASN A 156 8.01 3.71 15.64
CA ASN A 156 7.18 4.90 15.77
C ASN A 156 6.93 5.69 14.47
N ASP A 157 7.54 5.27 13.35
CA ASP A 157 7.45 5.95 12.06
C ASP A 157 6.11 5.70 11.36
N TYR A 158 5.46 6.77 10.91
CA TYR A 158 4.29 6.70 10.05
C TYR A 158 4.07 7.99 9.27
N VAL A 159 3.28 7.89 8.20
CA VAL A 159 2.84 9.02 7.39
C VAL A 159 1.32 9.16 7.48
N ASP A 160 0.84 10.34 7.88
CA ASP A 160 -0.59 10.67 7.97
C ASP A 160 -1.02 11.51 6.76
N CYS A 161 -1.83 10.93 5.88
CA CYS A 161 -2.35 11.60 4.68
C CYS A 161 -3.75 12.21 4.90
N GLY A 162 -4.26 12.20 6.14
CA GLY A 162 -5.55 12.77 6.51
C GLY A 162 -6.75 12.02 5.93
N ASN A 163 -7.89 12.71 5.84
CA ASN A 163 -9.19 12.11 5.50
C ASN A 163 -9.91 12.89 4.39
N ASP A 164 -9.20 13.27 3.33
CA ASP A 164 -9.83 13.93 2.19
C ASP A 164 -10.88 13.04 1.53
N ALA A 165 -11.93 13.66 0.97
CA ALA A 165 -13.02 12.95 0.31
C ALA A 165 -12.58 12.09 -0.88
N SER A 166 -11.47 12.44 -1.55
CA SER A 166 -10.91 11.63 -2.66
C SER A 166 -10.38 10.27 -2.21
N LEU A 167 -10.02 10.12 -0.93
CA LEU A 167 -9.56 8.87 -0.34
C LEU A 167 -10.71 8.01 0.20
N ASN A 168 -11.95 8.54 0.22
CA ASN A 168 -13.15 7.86 0.71
C ASN A 168 -13.76 6.94 -0.37
N ILE A 169 -12.98 5.94 -0.78
CA ILE A 169 -13.36 5.00 -1.84
C ILE A 169 -14.23 3.88 -1.27
N ILE A 170 -15.42 3.68 -1.87
CA ILE A 170 -16.43 2.73 -1.35
C ILE A 170 -16.80 1.57 -2.29
N GLU A 171 -16.50 1.67 -3.59
CA GLU A 171 -16.92 0.69 -4.60
C GLU A 171 -15.75 -0.12 -5.13
N ALA A 172 -14.91 0.49 -5.97
CA ALA A 172 -13.75 -0.15 -6.58
C ALA A 172 -12.47 0.59 -6.19
N ILE A 173 -11.41 -0.16 -5.90
CA ILE A 173 -10.13 0.39 -5.43
C ILE A 173 -8.97 -0.44 -5.95
N THR A 174 -7.83 0.22 -6.19
CA THR A 174 -6.53 -0.44 -6.29
C THR A 174 -5.55 0.21 -5.33
N VAL A 175 -4.83 -0.59 -4.56
CA VAL A 175 -3.75 -0.14 -3.69
C VAL A 175 -2.49 -0.90 -4.07
N GLY A 176 -1.39 -0.20 -4.30
CA GLY A 176 -0.11 -0.86 -4.57
C GLY A 176 1.10 -0.08 -4.07
N ALA A 177 2.19 -0.79 -3.80
CA ALA A 177 3.45 -0.22 -3.36
C ALA A 177 4.59 -1.19 -3.66
N TRP A 178 5.80 -0.65 -3.82
CA TRP A 178 7.02 -1.40 -3.63
C TRP A 178 7.32 -1.47 -2.14
N VAL A 179 7.62 -2.67 -1.65
CA VAL A 179 7.84 -2.96 -0.24
C VAL A 179 9.07 -3.83 -0.10
N LYS A 180 9.95 -3.49 0.83
CA LYS A 180 11.09 -4.30 1.25
C LYS A 180 11.11 -4.39 2.77
N PRO A 181 10.52 -5.43 3.37
CA PRO A 181 10.49 -5.59 4.82
C PRO A 181 11.90 -5.85 5.36
N ASN A 182 12.25 -5.20 6.47
CA ASN A 182 13.46 -5.52 7.24
C ASN A 182 13.16 -6.59 8.29
N ASN A 183 11.98 -6.51 8.90
CA ASN A 183 11.50 -7.44 9.90
C ASN A 183 9.97 -7.49 9.91
N VAL A 184 9.40 -8.66 10.18
CA VAL A 184 7.97 -8.83 10.42
C VAL A 184 7.84 -9.63 11.70
N LEU A 185 7.69 -8.95 12.83
CA LEU A 185 7.72 -9.57 14.15
C LEU A 185 6.45 -10.37 14.42
N SER A 186 6.57 -11.62 14.88
CA SER A 186 5.43 -12.46 15.29
C SER A 186 4.50 -11.74 16.27
N GLY A 187 3.20 -11.74 15.98
CA GLY A 187 2.18 -11.01 16.76
C GLY A 187 2.04 -9.51 16.45
N ASN A 188 2.83 -8.99 15.50
CA ASN A 188 2.67 -7.65 14.93
C ASN A 188 1.93 -7.75 13.58
N TRP A 189 1.00 -6.82 13.32
CA TRP A 189 0.27 -6.72 12.04
C TRP A 189 0.60 -5.38 11.36
N PRO A 190 1.85 -5.18 10.93
CA PRO A 190 2.30 -3.90 10.41
C PRO A 190 1.50 -3.53 9.15
N ARG A 191 0.88 -2.35 9.17
CA ARG A 191 0.20 -1.82 7.98
C ARG A 191 1.23 -1.19 7.08
N ILE A 192 1.23 -1.58 5.81
CA ILE A 192 1.83 -0.77 4.75
C ILE A 192 0.97 0.48 4.58
N ILE A 193 -0.36 0.31 4.55
CA ILE A 193 -1.34 1.39 4.44
C ILE A 193 -2.66 0.96 5.06
N SER A 194 -3.35 1.87 5.75
CA SER A 194 -4.70 1.68 6.29
C SER A 194 -5.54 2.95 6.14
N LYS A 195 -6.81 2.78 5.79
CA LYS A 195 -7.85 3.82 5.75
C LYS A 195 -9.00 3.36 6.61
N GLY A 196 -9.42 4.20 7.55
CA GLY A 196 -10.63 3.90 8.32
C GLY A 196 -10.38 3.05 9.55
N GLU A 197 -10.35 3.71 10.70
CA GLU A 197 -10.44 3.04 11.99
C GLU A 197 -11.39 3.84 12.88
N ASN A 198 -12.31 3.13 13.54
CA ASN A 198 -13.16 3.66 14.60
C ASN A 198 -12.57 3.22 15.94
N ALA A 199 -12.30 4.17 16.84
CA ALA A 199 -11.75 3.93 18.18
C ALA A 199 -12.55 2.94 19.05
N ALA A 200 -13.80 2.62 18.68
CA ALA A 200 -14.64 1.63 19.38
C ALA A 200 -14.50 0.19 18.85
N GLU A 201 -14.11 -0.01 17.58
CA GLU A 201 -14.12 -1.33 16.93
C GLU A 201 -12.79 -1.74 16.29
N ASN A 202 -11.79 -0.85 16.24
CA ASN A 202 -10.46 -1.12 15.68
C ASN A 202 -10.49 -1.63 14.22
N VAL A 203 -11.53 -1.35 13.44
CA VAL A 203 -11.57 -1.73 12.02
C VAL A 203 -12.48 -0.83 11.21
N GLY A 204 -12.07 -0.58 9.98
CA GLY A 204 -12.77 0.25 9.02
C GLY A 204 -12.05 0.29 7.66
N GLY A 205 -12.72 0.85 6.66
CA GLY A 205 -12.23 1.13 5.32
C GLY A 205 -11.45 -0.01 4.65
N TYR A 206 -10.18 0.22 4.36
CA TYR A 206 -9.33 -0.70 3.63
C TYR A 206 -7.90 -0.68 4.15
N ALA A 207 -7.19 -1.80 4.06
CA ALA A 207 -5.79 -1.88 4.49
C ALA A 207 -4.99 -2.90 3.68
N LEU A 208 -3.71 -2.64 3.49
CA LEU A 208 -2.71 -3.61 3.05
C LEU A 208 -1.66 -3.76 4.16
N TYR A 209 -1.37 -5.00 4.51
CA TYR A 209 -0.51 -5.33 5.64
C TYR A 209 0.15 -6.69 5.46
N LEU A 210 1.20 -6.94 6.24
CA LEU A 210 1.98 -8.18 6.18
C LEU A 210 1.75 -9.00 7.46
N TYR A 211 1.73 -10.33 7.32
CA TYR A 211 1.78 -11.26 8.44
C TYR A 211 3.19 -11.84 8.62
N PRO A 212 3.65 -12.02 9.88
CA PRO A 212 4.99 -12.54 10.22
C PRO A 212 5.32 -13.92 9.65
N ASP A 213 4.34 -14.81 9.65
CA ASP A 213 4.51 -16.24 9.34
C ASP A 213 3.70 -16.67 8.10
N GLU A 214 2.87 -15.73 7.65
CA GLU A 214 1.76 -15.79 6.70
C GLU A 214 2.14 -15.32 5.30
N ASP A 215 1.60 -14.13 4.95
CA ASP A 215 1.66 -13.51 3.63
C ASP A 215 1.36 -11.99 3.70
N ALA A 216 1.33 -11.31 2.54
CA ALA A 216 0.62 -10.05 2.40
C ALA A 216 -0.91 -10.27 2.40
N THR A 217 -1.66 -9.36 3.01
CA THR A 217 -3.13 -9.41 3.05
C THR A 217 -3.72 -8.06 2.70
N PHE A 218 -4.72 -8.09 1.82
CA PHE A 218 -5.60 -6.96 1.56
C PHE A 218 -6.92 -7.13 2.30
N MET A 219 -7.34 -6.10 3.00
CA MET A 219 -8.55 -6.06 3.79
C MET A 219 -9.48 -4.94 3.29
N ILE A 220 -10.79 -5.22 3.30
CA ILE A 220 -11.85 -4.21 3.29
C ILE A 220 -12.82 -4.45 4.46
N TYR A 221 -13.44 -3.39 4.95
CA TYR A 221 -14.46 -3.45 6.00
C TYR A 221 -15.84 -3.09 5.46
N GLN A 222 -16.82 -3.95 5.75
CA GLN A 222 -18.20 -3.86 5.27
C GLN A 222 -19.17 -4.01 6.45
N SER A 223 -19.65 -2.88 6.98
CA SER A 223 -20.74 -2.79 7.96
C SER A 223 -20.59 -3.81 9.12
N GLY A 224 -19.47 -3.77 9.84
CA GLY A 224 -19.21 -4.70 10.95
C GLY A 224 -18.37 -5.93 10.58
N ASN A 225 -18.06 -6.15 9.30
CA ASN A 225 -17.37 -7.35 8.85
C ASN A 225 -16.07 -7.05 8.12
N ILE A 226 -15.01 -7.75 8.49
CA ILE A 226 -13.73 -7.76 7.78
C ILE A 226 -13.81 -8.77 6.64
N LYS A 227 -13.44 -8.35 5.43
CA LYS A 227 -13.19 -9.24 4.28
C LYS A 227 -11.73 -9.14 3.92
N THR A 228 -11.09 -10.28 3.75
CA THR A 228 -9.70 -10.37 3.32
C THR A 228 -9.58 -11.15 2.03
N ALA A 229 -8.57 -10.78 1.25
CA ALA A 229 -7.87 -11.66 0.33
C ALA A 229 -6.42 -11.70 0.81
N GLY A 230 -5.88 -12.91 0.92
CA GLY A 230 -4.52 -13.17 1.37
C GLY A 230 -4.08 -14.48 0.76
N HIS A 231 -2.80 -14.58 0.45
CA HIS A 231 -2.19 -15.89 0.19
C HIS A 231 -1.85 -16.53 1.56
N THR A 232 -1.57 -17.83 1.65
CA THR A 232 -1.25 -18.51 2.95
C THR A 232 0.06 -19.29 2.93
N GLN A 233 0.92 -19.11 1.91
CA GLN A 233 2.11 -19.94 1.63
C GLN A 233 3.21 -19.14 0.91
N PRO A 234 4.50 -19.50 1.07
CA PRO A 234 5.57 -18.92 0.24
C PRO A 234 5.29 -19.15 -1.25
N LEU A 235 5.25 -18.07 -2.05
CA LEU A 235 5.03 -18.17 -3.49
C LEU A 235 6.31 -18.64 -4.20
N THR A 236 6.17 -19.53 -5.18
CA THR A 236 7.28 -19.87 -6.08
C THR A 236 7.24 -18.95 -7.30
N ILE A 237 8.31 -18.17 -7.52
CA ILE A 237 8.39 -17.24 -8.67
C ILE A 237 8.48 -18.03 -9.97
N GLY A 238 7.62 -17.69 -10.93
CA GLY A 238 7.63 -18.25 -12.29
C GLY A 238 6.89 -19.57 -12.42
N GLU A 239 6.12 -19.96 -11.42
CA GLU A 239 5.25 -21.14 -11.44
C GLU A 239 3.81 -20.75 -11.12
N TRP A 240 2.85 -21.58 -11.56
CA TRP A 240 1.46 -21.43 -11.16
C TRP A 240 1.32 -21.83 -9.69
N ASN A 241 0.92 -20.89 -8.84
CA ASN A 241 0.57 -21.13 -7.44
C ASN A 241 -0.98 -21.21 -7.35
N HIS A 242 -1.52 -22.15 -6.58
CA HIS A 242 -2.97 -22.40 -6.43
C HIS A 242 -3.47 -21.96 -5.06
#